data_AF-A0AA86VTM2-F1
#
_entry.id   AF-A0AA86VTM2-F1
#
_cell.length_a   1.000
_cell.length_b   1.000
_cell.length_c   1.000
_cell.angle_alpha   90.00
_cell.angle_beta   90.00
_cell.angle_gamma   90.00
#
_symmetry.space_group_name_H-M   'P 1'
#
loop_
_entity.id
_entity.type
_entity.pdbx_description
1 polymer ?
#
loop_
_entity_poly.entity_id
_entity_poly.type
_entity_poly.pdbx_seq_one_letter_code
_entity_poly.pdbx_strand_id
1 'polypeptide(L)'
;MLEKCVDDECSHIEEMDVDSCLTSLTKRKDDSITMPTCIASRVTKLRAEGIGSVCGKLYFGTSEKIPPSELIDTTGAGDAFVGAVLYAICANLPLEKMLPFASYVAAAKCRALGARTGLPYRNNPCLTSFTEDRILNCSSTS
;
A
#
# COMPACT_ATOMS: atom_id res chain seq x y z
N MET A 1 3.40 -5.61 -2.04
CA MET A 1 2.44 -6.01 -3.10
C MET A 1 3.21 -6.25 -4.38
N LEU A 2 2.80 -7.23 -5.20
CA LEU A 2 3.46 -7.54 -6.45
C LEU A 2 2.49 -7.25 -7.61
N GLU A 3 2.93 -6.43 -8.56
CA GLU A 3 2.23 -6.19 -9.83
C GLU A 3 2.94 -7.01 -10.92
N LYS A 4 2.25 -7.99 -11.50
CA LYS A 4 2.79 -8.82 -12.58
C LYS A 4 2.78 -8.04 -13.90
N CYS A 5 3.87 -8.10 -14.66
CA CYS A 5 3.89 -7.59 -16.03
C CYS A 5 3.19 -8.55 -17.01
N VAL A 6 2.51 -7.99 -18.01
CA VAL A 6 1.81 -8.75 -19.06
C VAL A 6 2.75 -8.88 -20.27
N ASP A 7 3.44 -10.02 -20.35
CA ASP A 7 4.24 -10.58 -21.48
C ASP A 7 5.48 -9.82 -22.06
N ASP A 8 6.38 -10.63 -22.63
CA ASP A 8 7.67 -10.48 -23.38
C ASP A 8 8.74 -9.43 -22.98
N GLU A 9 8.40 -8.39 -22.22
CA GLU A 9 9.32 -7.32 -21.76
C GLU A 9 10.41 -7.81 -20.78
N CYS A 10 10.36 -9.08 -20.37
CA CYS A 10 11.21 -9.64 -19.32
C CYS A 10 12.21 -10.70 -19.78
N SER A 11 12.21 -11.03 -21.08
CA SER A 11 13.15 -12.02 -21.65
C SER A 11 14.61 -11.58 -21.52
N HIS A 12 14.86 -10.26 -21.50
CA HIS A 12 16.19 -9.67 -21.40
C HIS A 12 16.52 -9.09 -20.01
N ILE A 13 15.60 -9.15 -19.05
CA ILE A 13 15.79 -8.58 -17.72
C ILE A 13 16.50 -9.61 -16.84
N GLU A 14 17.65 -9.21 -16.27
CA GLU A 14 18.40 -10.04 -15.32
C GLU A 14 17.55 -10.40 -14.10
N GLU A 15 17.72 -11.63 -13.62
CA GLU A 15 17.04 -12.08 -12.42
C GLU A 15 17.67 -11.48 -11.17
N MET A 16 16.85 -10.82 -10.36
CA MET A 16 17.23 -10.32 -9.05
C MET A 16 16.54 -11.15 -7.98
N ASP A 17 17.28 -11.45 -6.92
CA ASP A 17 16.72 -12.03 -5.71
C ASP A 17 15.70 -11.08 -5.05
N VAL A 18 14.57 -11.62 -4.60
CA VAL A 18 13.47 -10.82 -4.05
C VAL A 18 13.84 -10.11 -2.75
N ASP A 19 14.65 -10.73 -1.89
CA ASP A 19 15.09 -10.15 -0.63
C ASP A 19 16.12 -9.02 -0.87
N SER A 20 16.99 -9.20 -1.87
CA SER A 20 17.88 -8.13 -2.36
C SER A 20 17.10 -6.93 -2.88
N CYS A 21 16.06 -7.16 -3.68
CA CYS A 21 15.15 -6.12 -4.15
C CYS A 21 14.49 -5.37 -2.99
N LEU A 22 13.91 -6.10 -2.03
CA LEU A 22 13.24 -5.54 -0.87
C LEU A 22 14.20 -4.72 0.00
N THR A 23 15.43 -5.19 0.19
CA THR A 23 16.48 -4.47 0.92
C THR A 23 16.82 -3.14 0.24
N SER A 24 16.92 -3.13 -1.09
CA SER A 24 17.13 -1.90 -1.88
C SER A 24 15.97 -0.91 -1.72
N LEU A 25 14.72 -1.40 -1.73
CA LEU A 25 13.54 -0.55 -1.53
C LEU A 25 13.47 0.03 -0.12
N THR A 26 13.79 -0.76 0.90
CA THR A 26 13.74 -0.32 2.30
C THR A 26 14.70 0.84 2.56
N LYS A 27 15.88 0.83 1.92
CA LYS A 27 16.87 1.92 2.02
C LYS A 27 16.37 3.26 1.44
N ARG A 28 15.35 3.24 0.60
CA ARG A 28 14.76 4.44 -0.02
C ARG A 28 13.65 5.07 0.83
N LYS A 29 13.25 4.42 1.93
CA LYS A 29 12.23 4.93 2.84
C LYS A 29 12.77 6.14 3.60
N ASP A 30 11.94 7.16 3.71
CA ASP A 30 12.15 8.27 4.63
C ASP A 30 11.47 7.97 5.98
N ASP A 31 12.27 7.84 7.05
CA ASP A 31 11.78 7.54 8.39
C ASP A 31 11.19 8.75 9.14
N SER A 32 11.37 9.96 8.62
CA SER A 32 10.79 11.18 9.17
C SER A 32 9.30 11.35 8.81
N ILE A 33 8.83 10.67 7.75
CA ILE A 33 7.45 10.73 7.30
C ILE A 33 6.59 9.80 8.17
N THR A 34 5.60 10.38 8.85
CA THR A 34 4.65 9.65 9.68
C THR A 34 3.51 9.05 8.87
N MET A 35 3.14 9.66 7.74
CA MET A 35 2.12 9.12 6.84
C MET A 35 2.64 7.92 6.04
N PRO A 36 1.79 6.90 5.81
CA PRO A 36 2.14 5.79 4.93
C PRO A 36 2.53 6.27 3.53
N THR A 37 3.55 5.64 2.97
CA THR A 37 4.09 5.91 1.64
C THR A 37 4.31 4.59 0.90
N CYS A 38 4.45 4.65 -0.42
CA CYS A 38 4.72 3.49 -1.25
C CYS A 38 5.94 3.74 -2.13
N ILE A 39 6.81 2.74 -2.22
CA ILE A 39 7.98 2.75 -3.08
C ILE A 39 7.89 1.54 -3.99
N ALA A 40 7.92 1.78 -5.30
CA ALA A 40 7.97 0.72 -6.30
C ALA A 40 9.41 0.45 -6.75
N SER A 41 9.69 -0.82 -7.05
CA SER A 41 10.83 -1.20 -7.86
C SER A 41 10.61 -0.80 -9.33
N ARG A 42 11.67 -0.85 -10.12
CA ARG A 42 11.52 -0.95 -11.58
C ARG A 42 10.92 -2.32 -11.91
N VAL A 43 10.49 -2.51 -13.16
CA VAL A 43 10.16 -3.85 -13.65
C VAL A 43 11.39 -4.73 -13.49
N THR A 44 11.25 -5.87 -12.83
CA THR A 44 12.34 -6.79 -12.53
C THR A 44 11.83 -8.22 -12.56
N LYS A 45 12.67 -9.15 -13.00
CA LYS A 45 12.43 -10.58 -12.84
C LYS A 45 12.88 -10.99 -11.43
N LEU A 46 11.93 -11.06 -10.51
CA LEU A 46 12.16 -11.36 -9.10
C LEU A 46 12.18 -12.87 -8.89
N ARG A 47 13.29 -13.39 -8.38
CA ARG A 47 13.44 -14.80 -8.01
C ARG A 47 13.26 -14.97 -6.51
N ALA A 48 12.49 -15.98 -6.11
CA ALA A 48 12.38 -16.45 -4.73
C ALA A 48 12.87 -17.90 -4.67
N GLU A 49 13.83 -18.18 -3.80
CA GLU A 49 14.44 -19.52 -3.67
C GLU A 49 13.38 -20.58 -3.33
N GLY A 50 13.40 -21.70 -4.05
CA GLY A 50 12.45 -22.80 -3.87
C GLY A 50 11.02 -22.56 -4.40
N ILE A 51 10.68 -21.36 -4.86
CA ILE A 51 9.34 -21.02 -5.37
C ILE A 51 9.37 -20.79 -6.89
N GLY A 52 10.34 -20.02 -7.38
CA GLY A 52 10.48 -19.67 -8.80
C GLY A 52 10.65 -18.17 -9.02
N SER A 53 10.42 -17.74 -10.27
CA SER A 53 10.64 -16.35 -10.70
C SER A 53 9.37 -15.72 -11.26
N VAL A 54 9.17 -14.43 -10.99
CA VAL A 54 8.06 -13.62 -11.50
C VAL A 54 8.55 -12.30 -12.04
N CYS A 55 8.05 -11.90 -13.21
CA CYS A 55 8.33 -10.58 -13.76
C CYS A 55 7.29 -9.57 -13.31
N GLY A 56 7.74 -8.46 -12.73
CA GLY A 56 6.83 -7.43 -12.26
C GLY A 56 7.49 -6.30 -11.50
N LYS A 57 6.67 -5.49 -10.87
CA LYS A 57 7.11 -4.48 -9.90
C LYS A 57 6.77 -4.93 -8.49
N LEU A 58 7.76 -4.82 -7.61
CA LEU A 58 7.57 -4.96 -6.18
C LEU A 58 7.23 -3.60 -5.57
N TYR A 59 6.05 -3.51 -4.97
CA TYR A 59 5.59 -2.35 -4.21
C TYR A 59 5.81 -2.58 -2.72
N PHE A 60 6.62 -1.72 -2.11
CA PHE A 60 6.89 -1.66 -0.68
C PHE A 60 6.09 -0.51 -0.05
N GLY A 61 5.14 -0.83 0.82
CA GLY A 61 4.35 0.14 1.56
C GLY A 61 4.87 0.32 2.98
N THR A 62 4.85 1.54 3.49
CA THR A 62 5.11 1.82 4.90
C THR A 62 3.80 1.85 5.70
N SER A 63 3.92 1.88 7.03
CA SER A 63 2.81 2.06 7.96
C SER A 63 2.97 3.36 8.71
N GLU A 64 1.85 3.90 9.17
CA GLU A 64 1.84 5.03 10.09
C GLU A 64 2.49 4.60 11.41
N LYS A 65 3.34 5.48 11.97
CA LYS A 65 3.90 5.32 13.32
C LYS A 65 2.89 5.89 14.32
N ILE A 66 2.07 5.02 14.91
CA ILE A 66 1.13 5.40 15.97
C ILE A 66 1.91 5.61 17.27
N PRO A 67 1.81 6.78 17.94
CA PRO A 67 2.37 6.98 19.27
C PRO A 67 1.83 5.94 20.26
N PRO A 68 2.64 5.40 21.19
CA PRO A 68 2.15 4.40 22.15
C PRO A 68 0.93 4.82 22.95
N SER A 69 0.77 6.12 23.22
CA SER A 69 -0.41 6.68 23.92
C SER A 69 -1.70 6.65 23.11
N GLU A 70 -1.61 6.51 21.78
CA GLU A 70 -2.76 6.42 20.87
C GLU A 70 -3.06 4.98 20.44
N LEU A 71 -2.18 4.02 20.72
CA LEU A 71 -2.37 2.62 20.36
C LEU A 71 -3.28 1.92 21.38
N ILE A 72 -4.56 1.78 21.04
CA ILE A 72 -5.59 1.27 21.96
C ILE A 72 -5.84 -0.22 21.78
N ASP A 73 -6.04 -0.69 20.55
CA ASP A 73 -6.42 -2.08 20.27
C ASP A 73 -6.10 -2.45 18.82
N THR A 74 -5.36 -3.54 18.59
CA THR A 74 -4.98 -4.01 17.24
C THR A 74 -5.96 -5.01 16.64
N THR A 75 -6.99 -5.44 17.38
CA THR A 75 -8.02 -6.37 16.92
C THR A 75 -8.66 -5.87 15.62
N GLY A 76 -8.67 -6.67 14.55
CA GLY A 76 -9.27 -6.27 13.27
C GLY A 76 -8.42 -5.33 12.40
N ALA A 77 -7.16 -5.01 12.77
CA ALA A 77 -6.29 -4.19 11.93
C ALA A 77 -5.99 -4.85 10.56
N GLY A 78 -5.86 -6.18 10.54
CA GLY A 78 -5.70 -6.95 9.30
C GLY A 78 -6.95 -6.88 8.41
N ASP A 79 -8.14 -7.06 9.00
CA ASP A 79 -9.42 -6.94 8.27
C ASP A 79 -9.62 -5.52 7.73
N ALA A 80 -9.25 -4.51 8.51
CA ALA A 80 -9.26 -3.11 8.09
C ALA A 80 -8.33 -2.87 6.89
N PHE A 81 -7.10 -3.42 6.92
CA PHE A 81 -6.16 -3.33 5.81
C PHE A 81 -6.72 -4.00 4.55
N VAL A 82 -7.18 -5.26 4.66
CA VAL A 82 -7.73 -6.00 3.51
C VAL A 82 -8.98 -5.33 2.97
N GLY A 83 -9.90 -4.91 3.83
CA GLY A 83 -11.10 -4.17 3.45
C GLY A 83 -10.77 -2.86 2.73
N ALA A 84 -9.72 -2.17 3.16
CA ALA A 84 -9.24 -0.95 2.50
C ALA A 84 -8.57 -1.23 1.15
N VAL A 85 -7.83 -2.34 0.99
CA VAL A 85 -7.32 -2.78 -0.31
C VAL A 85 -8.48 -3.11 -1.26
N LEU A 86 -9.49 -3.85 -0.79
CA LEU A 86 -10.69 -4.15 -1.58
C LEU A 86 -11.43 -2.88 -2.00
N TYR A 87 -11.61 -1.93 -1.07
CA TYR A 87 -12.17 -0.62 -1.39
C TYR A 87 -11.34 0.11 -2.43
N ALA A 88 -10.01 0.14 -2.28
CA ALA A 88 -9.11 0.82 -3.21
C ALA A 88 -9.17 0.22 -4.62
N ILE A 89 -9.28 -1.10 -4.75
CA ILE A 89 -9.50 -1.79 -6.03
C ILE A 89 -10.84 -1.37 -6.65
N CYS A 90 -11.94 -1.44 -5.89
CA CYS A 90 -13.27 -1.03 -6.36
C CYS A 90 -13.33 0.46 -6.73
N ALA A 91 -12.62 1.29 -5.99
CA ALA A 91 -12.46 2.71 -6.23
C ALA A 91 -11.41 3.02 -7.31
N ASN A 92 -10.78 2.00 -7.92
CA ASN A 92 -9.75 2.11 -8.94
C ASN A 92 -8.62 3.09 -8.53
N LEU A 93 -8.18 3.05 -7.27
CA LEU A 93 -7.04 3.85 -6.83
C LEU A 93 -5.77 3.37 -7.52
N PRO A 94 -4.83 4.28 -7.86
CA PRO A 94 -3.50 3.88 -8.33
C PRO A 94 -2.82 2.92 -7.35
N LEU A 95 -2.06 1.94 -7.84
CA LEU A 95 -1.39 0.95 -7.00
C LEU A 95 -0.44 1.60 -5.99
N GLU A 96 0.19 2.71 -6.38
CA GLU A 96 1.07 3.53 -5.55
C GLU A 96 0.33 4.13 -4.35
N LYS A 97 -0.99 4.33 -4.44
CA LYS A 97 -1.84 4.87 -3.36
C LYS A 97 -2.56 3.78 -2.57
N MET A 98 -2.69 2.58 -3.13
CA MET A 98 -3.42 1.46 -2.51
C MET A 98 -2.79 0.99 -1.19
N LEU A 99 -1.49 0.69 -1.17
CA LEU A 99 -0.80 0.26 0.04
C LEU A 99 -0.81 1.34 1.14
N PRO A 100 -0.47 2.61 0.85
CA PRO A 100 -0.54 3.69 1.83
C PRO A 100 -1.94 3.91 2.41
N PHE A 101 -2.96 3.91 1.54
CA PHE A 101 -4.35 4.03 1.96
C PHE A 101 -4.75 2.91 2.93
N ALA A 102 -4.46 1.66 2.57
CA ALA A 102 -4.81 0.52 3.40
C ALA A 102 -4.04 0.50 4.74
N SER A 103 -2.74 0.84 4.71
CA SER A 103 -1.92 1.01 5.91
C SER A 103 -2.48 2.08 6.84
N TYR A 104 -2.93 3.22 6.29
CA TYR A 104 -3.53 4.28 7.09
C TYR A 104 -4.84 3.84 7.72
N VAL A 105 -5.74 3.18 6.96
CA VAL A 105 -7.02 2.68 7.49
C VAL A 105 -6.79 1.68 8.63
N ALA A 106 -5.82 0.78 8.49
CA ALA A 106 -5.44 -0.17 9.53
C ALA A 106 -4.85 0.53 10.77
N ALA A 107 -4.02 1.55 10.58
CA ALA A 107 -3.46 2.32 11.68
C ALA A 107 -4.52 3.18 12.41
N ALA A 108 -5.40 3.83 11.67
CA ALA A 108 -6.55 4.56 12.23
C ALA A 108 -7.44 3.64 13.07
N LYS A 109 -7.70 2.41 12.58
CA LYS A 109 -8.44 1.38 13.34
C LYS A 109 -7.84 1.17 14.72
N CYS A 110 -6.52 1.14 14.84
CA CYS A 110 -5.83 0.81 16.08
C CYS A 110 -6.03 1.83 17.22
N ARG A 111 -6.62 3.00 16.92
CA ARG A 111 -6.86 4.09 17.89
C ARG A 111 -8.17 3.98 18.67
N ALA A 112 -8.95 2.91 18.47
CA ALA A 112 -10.17 2.68 19.22
C ALA A 112 -10.40 1.19 19.53
N LEU A 113 -11.15 0.94 20.60
CA LEU A 113 -11.46 -0.40 21.08
C LEU A 113 -12.43 -1.14 20.15
N GLY A 114 -12.14 -2.40 19.86
CA GLY A 114 -12.94 -3.31 19.05
C GLY A 114 -12.57 -3.27 17.57
N ALA A 115 -13.02 -4.28 16.80
CA ALA A 115 -12.56 -4.53 15.44
C ALA A 115 -12.92 -3.44 14.40
N ARG A 116 -13.97 -2.64 14.64
CA ARG A 116 -14.54 -1.71 13.65
C ARG A 116 -14.62 -0.26 14.09
N THR A 117 -14.58 0.00 15.40
CA THR A 117 -14.89 1.32 15.98
C THR A 117 -13.93 2.42 15.50
N GLY A 118 -12.66 2.08 15.29
CA GLY A 118 -11.63 3.02 14.85
C GLY A 118 -11.55 3.23 13.33
N LEU A 119 -12.43 2.59 12.54
CA LEU A 119 -12.38 2.73 11.08
C LEU A 119 -12.69 4.19 10.69
N PRO A 120 -11.87 4.82 9.82
CA PRO A 120 -12.11 6.17 9.37
C PRO A 120 -13.32 6.23 8.42
N TYR A 121 -14.05 7.34 8.48
CA TYR A 121 -15.06 7.66 7.48
C TYR A 121 -14.40 8.10 6.16
N ARG A 122 -15.09 7.89 5.04
CA ARG A 122 -14.59 8.24 3.70
C ARG A 122 -14.17 9.71 3.55
N ASN A 123 -14.81 10.62 4.26
CA ASN A 123 -14.53 12.06 4.23
C ASN A 123 -13.43 12.49 5.22
N ASN A 124 -12.72 11.55 5.85
CA ASN A 124 -11.60 11.89 6.71
C ASN A 124 -10.52 12.65 5.90
N PRO A 125 -10.11 13.86 6.31
CA PRO A 125 -9.14 14.68 5.58
C PRO A 125 -7.81 13.98 5.30
N CYS A 126 -7.34 13.11 6.21
CA CYS A 126 -6.09 12.37 5.98
C CYS A 126 -6.21 11.36 4.82
N LEU A 127 -7.42 10.86 4.53
CA LEU A 127 -7.68 9.97 3.41
C LEU A 127 -7.77 10.70 2.06
N THR A 128 -7.95 12.02 2.05
CA THR A 128 -8.13 12.76 0.80
C THR A 128 -6.84 12.77 -0.02
N SER A 129 -5.69 12.81 0.63
CA SER A 129 -4.36 12.67 0.01
C SER A 129 -4.22 11.42 -0.89
N PHE A 130 -4.91 10.33 -0.55
CA PHE A 130 -4.91 9.08 -1.33
C PHE A 130 -5.98 9.03 -2.42
N THR A 131 -6.99 9.91 -2.37
CA THR A 131 -8.21 9.80 -3.19
C THR A 131 -8.49 11.02 -4.08
N GLU A 132 -7.76 12.14 -3.89
CA GLU A 132 -8.00 13.43 -4.56
C GLU A 132 -7.73 13.49 -6.06
N ASP A 133 -7.03 12.51 -6.66
CA ASP A 133 -6.81 12.48 -8.12
C ASP A 133 -8.12 12.36 -8.94
N ARG A 134 -9.27 12.17 -8.28
CA ARG A 134 -10.60 12.05 -8.91
C ARG A 134 -11.53 13.24 -8.73
N ILE A 135 -11.29 14.16 -7.79
CA ILE A 135 -12.28 15.21 -7.51
C ILE A 135 -12.46 16.14 -8.73
N LEU A 136 -11.50 16.18 -9.65
CA LEU A 136 -11.59 16.96 -10.89
C LEU A 136 -12.39 16.29 -12.04
N ASN A 137 -12.78 15.01 -11.93
CA ASN A 137 -13.41 14.28 -13.05
C ASN A 137 -14.89 13.92 -12.83
N CYS A 138 -15.50 14.31 -11.71
CA CYS A 138 -16.93 14.05 -11.44
C CYS A 138 -17.84 15.30 -11.56
N SER A 139 -17.31 16.46 -11.98
CA SER A 139 -18.07 17.70 -12.12
C SER A 139 -18.57 18.00 -13.55
N SER A 140 -18.48 17.04 -14.48
CA SER A 140 -18.92 17.24 -15.88
C SER A 140 -19.81 16.13 -16.42
N THR A 141 -20.84 15.76 -15.66
CA THR A 141 -22.07 15.14 -16.22
C THR A 141 -23.27 15.46 -15.32
N SER A 142 -23.95 16.56 -15.62
CA SER A 142 -25.32 16.87 -15.20
C SER A 142 -25.93 17.77 -16.25
#